data_AF-A0A7X3HJ88-F1
#
_entry.id   AF-A0A7X3HJ88-F1
#
_cell.length_a   1.000
_cell.length_b   1.000
_cell.length_c   1.000
_cell.angle_alpha   90.00
_cell.angle_beta   90.00
_cell.angle_gamma   90.00
#
_symmetry.space_group_name_H-M   'P 1'
#
loop_
_entity.id
_entity.type
_entity.pdbx_description
1 polymer ?
#
loop_
_entity_poly.entity_id
_entity_poly.type
_entity_poly.pdbx_seq_one_letter_code
_entity_poly.pdbx_strand_id
1 'polypeptide(L)'
;MMMMESFATGPMWAGFVVFVLTMLALDLFVFGGNKAHRVSVREAGIWVVAWMTMAGTFAGLLWWYLDTHASRDIANSKALEFITGYLIEQSLSIDNMFVFVMIFSFFAVPPELQRRVLLYGVLGAIVMRAGMILAGVWLVSEFAWVLYVFGVVLVITGIKMLVFAEKQPDLERNPLLRWLRRHMRITTAFHNDKFFVRIDGMRWATPMFLVLIMIEASDLVFAVDSIPAIFAVTTDPFIVFTSNIFAIMGLRALYFLLADMSLRFHLLKYGLALVLIFIGGKMLAAPWFHMPVQWSLAIVGTVILLSVLLSLKFSPRRLRERVS
;
A
#
# COMPACT_ATOMS: atom_id res chain seq x y z
N MET A 1 -3.79 -10.33 -31.72
CA MET A 1 -2.95 -11.27 -30.93
C MET A 1 -1.65 -10.55 -30.59
N MET A 2 -1.68 -9.66 -29.59
CA MET A 2 -0.47 -9.07 -29.02
C MET A 2 -0.11 -9.95 -27.84
N MET A 3 0.88 -10.82 -28.04
CA MET A 3 1.49 -11.57 -26.95
C MET A 3 2.02 -10.55 -25.95
N MET A 4 1.55 -10.61 -24.70
CA MET A 4 2.26 -9.93 -23.61
C MET A 4 3.62 -10.60 -23.47
N GLU A 5 4.63 -10.08 -24.16
CA GLU A 5 6.02 -10.41 -23.92
C GLU A 5 6.44 -9.77 -22.59
N SER A 6 6.01 -10.37 -21.48
CA SER A 6 6.70 -10.14 -20.21
C SER A 6 8.07 -10.78 -20.35
N PHE A 7 9.12 -9.99 -20.12
CA PHE A 7 10.50 -10.48 -20.10
C PHE A 7 10.75 -11.48 -18.95
N ALA A 8 9.82 -11.57 -18.01
CA ALA A 8 9.94 -12.40 -16.84
C ALA A 8 9.73 -13.88 -17.19
N THR A 9 10.77 -14.67 -16.93
CA THR A 9 10.72 -16.12 -17.12
C THR A 9 10.13 -16.83 -15.89
N GLY A 10 9.67 -18.07 -16.04
CA GLY A 10 9.22 -18.90 -14.92
C GLY A 10 10.20 -18.96 -13.73
N PRO A 11 11.52 -19.11 -13.97
CA PRO A 11 12.54 -19.01 -12.92
C PRO A 11 12.59 -17.66 -12.21
N MET A 12 12.36 -16.53 -12.90
CA MET A 12 12.32 -15.21 -12.26
C MET A 12 11.14 -15.09 -11.31
N TRP A 13 9.96 -15.56 -11.73
CA TRP A 13 8.78 -15.64 -10.86
C TRP A 13 9.01 -16.54 -9.65
N ALA A 14 9.53 -17.75 -9.87
CA ALA A 14 9.83 -18.68 -8.79
C ALA A 14 10.85 -18.09 -7.81
N GLY A 15 11.92 -17.49 -8.31
CA GLY A 15 12.94 -16.82 -7.50
C GLY A 15 12.36 -15.67 -6.67
N PHE A 16 11.49 -14.85 -7.27
CA PHE A 16 10.83 -13.76 -6.56
C PHE A 16 9.86 -14.27 -5.49
N VAL A 17 9.04 -15.28 -5.79
CA VAL A 17 8.12 -15.87 -4.79
C VAL A 17 8.91 -16.49 -3.64
N VAL A 18 9.99 -17.23 -3.92
CA VAL A 18 10.87 -17.78 -2.88
C VAL A 18 11.46 -16.66 -2.03
N PHE A 19 11.91 -15.57 -2.65
CA PHE A 19 12.39 -14.39 -1.94
C PHE A 19 11.32 -13.78 -1.03
N VAL A 20 10.09 -13.58 -1.52
CA VAL A 20 8.97 -13.05 -0.72
C VAL A 20 8.64 -13.97 0.44
N LEU A 21 8.50 -15.27 0.21
CA LEU A 21 8.23 -16.25 1.27
C LEU A 21 9.36 -16.28 2.31
N THR A 22 10.61 -16.17 1.87
CA THR A 22 11.77 -16.09 2.76
C THR A 22 11.72 -14.82 3.61
N MET A 23 11.44 -13.67 3.00
CA MET A 23 11.31 -12.40 3.71
C MET A 23 10.17 -12.43 4.73
N LEU A 24 9.01 -12.98 4.36
CA LEU A 24 7.88 -13.16 5.26
C LEU A 24 8.23 -14.11 6.41
N ALA A 25 8.95 -15.20 6.13
CA ALA A 25 9.41 -16.12 7.16
C ALA A 25 10.41 -15.45 8.11
N LEU A 26 11.37 -14.68 7.60
CA LEU A 26 12.29 -13.90 8.43
C LEU A 26 11.54 -12.87 9.29
N ASP A 27 10.54 -12.21 8.72
CA ASP A 27 9.72 -11.23 9.43
C ASP A 27 8.90 -11.84 10.58
N LEU A 28 8.34 -13.04 10.33
CA LEU A 28 7.58 -13.83 11.29
C LEU A 28 8.46 -14.40 12.41
N PHE A 29 9.55 -15.08 12.03
CA PHE A 29 10.31 -15.95 12.93
C PHE A 29 11.57 -15.30 13.51
N VAL A 30 12.26 -14.46 12.73
CA VAL A 30 13.57 -13.89 13.13
C VAL A 30 13.41 -12.50 13.75
N PHE A 31 12.64 -11.63 13.12
CA PHE A 31 12.43 -10.26 13.63
C PHE A 31 11.37 -10.17 14.72
N GLY A 32 10.87 -11.32 15.19
CA GLY A 32 10.19 -11.44 16.48
C GLY A 32 8.68 -11.24 16.45
N GLY A 33 7.97 -11.89 15.52
CA GLY A 33 6.49 -11.85 15.44
C GLY A 33 5.75 -12.19 16.75
N ASN A 34 6.45 -12.76 17.74
CA ASN A 34 5.92 -13.12 19.06
C ASN A 34 6.35 -12.24 20.25
N LYS A 35 7.19 -11.20 20.06
CA LYS A 35 7.56 -10.31 21.18
C LYS A 35 6.86 -8.97 21.04
N ALA A 36 5.94 -8.71 21.97
CA ALA A 36 5.29 -7.43 22.22
C ALA A 36 6.35 -6.37 22.58
N HIS A 37 6.91 -5.69 21.58
CA HIS A 37 7.83 -4.59 21.76
C HIS A 37 7.31 -3.36 21.02
N ARG A 38 7.38 -2.20 21.67
CA ARG A 38 7.03 -0.92 21.05
C ARG A 38 8.17 -0.52 20.10
N VAL A 39 7.93 -0.56 18.80
CA VAL A 39 8.91 -0.12 17.79
C VAL A 39 9.16 1.37 17.96
N SER A 40 10.43 1.76 18.14
CA SER A 40 10.79 3.18 18.25
C SER A 40 10.82 3.85 16.87
N VAL A 41 10.61 5.17 16.81
CA VAL A 41 10.70 5.95 15.56
C VAL A 41 12.04 5.75 14.84
N ARG A 42 13.15 5.66 15.59
CA ARG A 42 14.49 5.42 15.03
C ARG A 42 14.61 4.03 14.41
N GLU A 43 14.10 3.01 15.10
CA GLU A 43 14.07 1.65 14.59
C GLU A 43 13.19 1.54 13.34
N ALA A 44 11.99 2.13 13.37
CA ALA A 44 11.09 2.20 12.23
C ALA A 44 11.76 2.89 11.02
N GLY A 45 12.47 4.00 11.25
CA GLY A 45 13.22 4.71 10.21
C GLY A 45 14.32 3.85 9.57
N ILE A 46 15.07 3.10 10.38
CA ILE A 46 16.09 2.15 9.87
C ILE A 46 15.44 1.07 9.00
N TRP A 47 14.30 0.53 9.44
CA TRP A 47 13.57 -0.46 8.66
C TRP A 47 13.04 0.09 7.35
N VAL A 48 12.49 1.31 7.34
CA VAL A 48 12.04 1.97 6.10
C VAL A 48 13.20 2.13 5.13
N VAL A 49 14.37 2.61 5.60
CA VAL A 49 15.57 2.72 4.76
C VAL A 49 16.01 1.35 4.25
N ALA A 50 16.03 0.32 5.09
CA ALA A 50 16.41 -1.03 4.68
C ALA A 50 15.49 -1.58 3.57
N TRP A 51 14.18 -1.41 3.71
CA TRP A 51 13.21 -1.82 2.67
C TRP A 51 13.36 -1.01 1.38
N MET A 52 13.59 0.30 1.48
CA MET A 52 13.86 1.14 0.31
C MET A 52 15.16 0.75 -0.41
N THR A 53 16.23 0.48 0.34
CA THR A 53 17.51 0.00 -0.21
C THR A 53 17.34 -1.36 -0.88
N MET A 54 16.52 -2.24 -0.31
CA MET A 54 16.22 -3.55 -0.90
C MET A 54 15.46 -3.41 -2.23
N ALA A 55 14.43 -2.56 -2.28
CA ALA A 55 13.71 -2.26 -3.52
C ALA A 55 14.65 -1.63 -4.58
N GLY A 56 15.52 -0.70 -4.17
CA GLY A 56 16.54 -0.11 -5.05
C GLY A 56 17.57 -1.11 -5.55
N THR A 57 17.98 -2.06 -4.70
CA THR A 57 18.88 -3.15 -5.07
C THR A 57 18.22 -4.06 -6.10
N PHE A 58 16.95 -4.42 -5.89
CA PHE A 58 16.19 -5.17 -6.88
C PHE A 58 16.07 -4.42 -8.20
N ALA A 59 15.78 -3.11 -8.19
CA ALA A 59 15.74 -2.30 -9.40
C ALA A 59 17.09 -2.30 -10.15
N GLY A 60 18.21 -2.20 -9.42
CA GLY A 60 19.56 -2.26 -9.98
C GLY A 60 19.90 -3.63 -10.56
N LEU A 61 19.54 -4.72 -9.85
CA LEU A 61 19.73 -6.09 -10.34
C LEU A 61 18.87 -6.38 -11.57
N LEU A 62 17.61 -5.93 -11.56
CA LEU A 62 16.70 -6.03 -12.69
C LEU A 62 17.27 -5.31 -13.91
N TRP A 63 17.75 -4.08 -13.72
CA TRP A 63 18.38 -3.30 -14.77
C TRP A 63 19.62 -3.99 -15.33
N TRP A 64 20.51 -4.47 -14.46
CA TRP A 64 21.73 -5.17 -14.88
C TRP A 64 21.43 -6.47 -15.65
N TYR A 65 20.45 -7.23 -15.20
CA TYR A 65 20.00 -8.44 -15.87
C TYR A 65 19.47 -8.14 -17.28
N LEU A 66 18.61 -7.12 -17.40
CA LEU A 66 18.02 -6.70 -18.68
C LEU A 66 19.04 -6.08 -19.64
N ASP A 67 20.01 -5.33 -19.13
CA ASP A 67 21.09 -4.77 -19.94
C ASP A 67 21.95 -5.88 -20.56
N THR A 68 22.17 -6.96 -19.80
CA THR A 68 22.99 -8.10 -20.24
C THR A 68 22.25 -9.02 -21.22
N HIS A 69 20.95 -9.24 -21.04
CA HIS A 69 20.17 -10.25 -21.78
C HIS A 69 19.22 -9.68 -22.84
N ALA A 70 18.94 -8.37 -22.79
CA ALA A 70 18.07 -7.70 -23.74
C ALA A 70 18.79 -6.47 -24.32
N SER A 71 18.38 -5.26 -23.95
CA SER A 71 19.01 -4.02 -24.39
C SER A 71 19.00 -2.96 -23.29
N ARG A 72 19.94 -2.03 -23.38
CA ARG A 72 20.06 -0.88 -22.47
C ARG A 72 18.78 -0.04 -22.42
N ASP A 73 18.08 0.10 -23.54
CA ASP A 73 16.84 0.87 -23.62
C ASP A 73 15.69 0.16 -22.88
N ILE A 74 15.57 -1.15 -23.05
CA ILE A 74 14.58 -1.96 -22.32
C ILE A 74 14.90 -1.93 -20.82
N ALA A 75 16.18 -2.10 -20.45
CA ALA A 75 16.62 -2.04 -19.06
C ALA A 75 16.24 -0.69 -18.41
N ASN A 76 16.54 0.42 -19.08
CA ASN A 76 16.19 1.76 -18.62
C ASN A 76 14.67 1.94 -18.47
N SER A 77 13.88 1.54 -19.47
CA SER A 77 12.42 1.65 -19.41
C SER A 77 11.82 0.85 -18.26
N LYS A 78 12.21 -0.42 -18.14
CA LYS A 78 11.65 -1.36 -17.16
C LYS A 78 12.06 -1.03 -15.73
N ALA A 79 13.30 -0.58 -15.51
CA ALA A 79 13.72 -0.08 -14.21
C ALA A 79 12.97 1.19 -13.80
N LEU A 80 12.72 2.10 -14.74
CA LEU A 80 11.91 3.30 -14.49
C LEU A 80 10.44 2.95 -14.21
N GLU A 81 9.86 2.01 -14.94
CA GLU A 81 8.51 1.47 -14.67
C GLU A 81 8.44 0.91 -13.24
N PHE A 82 9.42 0.10 -12.83
CA PHE A 82 9.50 -0.46 -11.48
C PHE A 82 9.61 0.62 -10.39
N ILE A 83 10.55 1.57 -10.54
CA ILE A 83 10.75 2.63 -9.54
C ILE A 83 9.51 3.52 -9.45
N THR A 84 8.93 3.89 -10.59
CA THR A 84 7.71 4.71 -10.64
C THR A 84 6.54 3.97 -9.99
N GLY A 85 6.37 2.68 -10.30
CA GLY A 85 5.34 1.85 -9.69
C GLY A 85 5.51 1.69 -8.19
N TYR A 86 6.74 1.43 -7.74
CA TYR A 86 7.08 1.34 -6.33
C TYR A 86 6.77 2.65 -5.60
N LEU A 87 7.14 3.81 -6.16
CA LEU A 87 6.88 5.10 -5.53
C LEU A 87 5.39 5.46 -5.51
N ILE A 88 4.63 5.14 -6.57
CA ILE A 88 3.17 5.33 -6.59
C ILE A 88 2.54 4.49 -5.48
N GLU A 89 2.87 3.20 -5.43
CA GLU A 89 2.31 2.30 -4.42
C GLU A 89 2.70 2.71 -3.00
N GLN A 90 3.97 3.04 -2.78
CA GLN A 90 4.49 3.51 -1.51
C GLN A 90 3.76 4.77 -1.03
N SER A 91 3.41 5.67 -1.96
CA SER A 91 2.74 6.94 -1.63
C SER A 91 1.26 6.76 -1.33
N LEU A 92 0.58 5.91 -2.09
CA LEU A 92 -0.80 5.50 -1.83
C LEU A 92 -0.91 4.73 -0.51
N SER A 93 0.08 3.88 -0.22
CA SER A 93 0.15 3.14 1.05
C SER A 93 0.17 4.04 2.28
N ILE A 94 0.73 5.26 2.20
CA ILE A 94 0.72 6.20 3.34
C ILE A 94 -0.70 6.63 3.70
N ASP A 95 -1.58 6.84 2.72
CA ASP A 95 -2.97 7.18 2.99
C ASP A 95 -3.72 6.01 3.63
N ASN A 96 -3.45 4.79 3.17
CA ASN A 96 -3.98 3.56 3.77
C ASN A 96 -3.66 3.49 5.27
N MET A 97 -2.46 3.93 5.65
CA MET A 97 -2.02 3.89 7.04
C MET A 97 -2.76 4.88 7.94
N PHE A 98 -3.25 6.01 7.43
CA PHE A 98 -4.13 6.89 8.22
C PHE A 98 -5.44 6.18 8.56
N VAL A 99 -5.99 5.40 7.62
CA VAL A 99 -7.16 4.56 7.90
C VAL A 99 -6.82 3.47 8.92
N PHE A 100 -5.62 2.89 8.87
CA PHE A 100 -5.19 1.91 9.87
C PHE A 100 -5.13 2.53 11.28
N VAL A 101 -4.50 3.71 11.42
CA VAL A 101 -4.45 4.44 12.70
C VAL A 101 -5.86 4.73 13.21
N MET A 102 -6.78 5.12 12.33
CA MET A 102 -8.17 5.40 12.69
C MET A 102 -8.90 4.15 13.17
N ILE A 103 -8.72 3.01 12.49
CA ILE A 103 -9.29 1.72 12.90
C ILE A 103 -8.71 1.30 14.26
N PHE A 104 -7.39 1.33 14.43
CA PHE A 104 -6.77 0.97 15.70
C PHE A 104 -7.19 1.86 16.86
N SER A 105 -7.34 3.17 16.61
CA SER A 105 -7.81 4.14 17.61
C SER A 105 -9.26 3.90 17.97
N PHE A 106 -10.12 3.63 16.99
CA PHE A 106 -11.55 3.35 17.20
C PHE A 106 -11.78 2.10 18.06
N PHE A 107 -11.02 1.04 17.82
CA PHE A 107 -11.09 -0.19 18.62
C PHE A 107 -10.22 -0.15 19.89
N ALA A 108 -9.52 0.96 20.14
CA ALA A 108 -8.56 1.11 21.25
C ALA A 108 -7.56 -0.05 21.33
N VAL A 109 -6.98 -0.45 20.19
CA VAL A 109 -6.06 -1.60 20.11
C VAL A 109 -4.73 -1.26 20.76
N PRO A 110 -4.29 -2.02 21.78
CA PRO A 110 -2.98 -1.84 22.42
C PRO A 110 -1.83 -1.91 21.39
N PRO A 111 -0.78 -1.06 21.50
CA PRO A 111 0.32 -1.02 20.53
C PRO A 111 1.01 -2.37 20.29
N GLU A 112 1.08 -3.21 21.31
CA GLU A 112 1.68 -4.54 21.26
C GLU A 112 0.91 -5.48 20.32
N LEU A 113 -0.41 -5.30 20.24
CA LEU A 113 -1.30 -6.10 19.43
C LEU A 113 -1.41 -5.57 17.99
N GLN A 114 -1.23 -4.26 17.77
CA GLN A 114 -1.23 -3.66 16.43
C GLN A 114 -0.22 -4.33 15.50
N ARG A 115 0.98 -4.63 16.01
CA ARG A 115 2.03 -5.33 15.26
C ARG A 115 1.54 -6.65 14.68
N ARG A 116 0.82 -7.45 15.46
CA ARG A 116 0.30 -8.73 15.03
C ARG A 116 -0.74 -8.55 13.93
N VAL A 117 -1.68 -7.61 14.12
CA VAL A 117 -2.68 -7.34 13.10
C VAL A 117 -2.04 -6.88 11.79
N LEU A 118 -1.05 -5.98 11.85
CA LEU A 118 -0.32 -5.52 10.66
C LEU A 118 0.41 -6.65 9.94
N LEU A 119 0.98 -7.60 10.68
CA LEU A 119 1.69 -8.74 10.11
C LEU A 119 0.74 -9.66 9.32
N TYR A 120 -0.41 -10.01 9.91
CA TYR A 120 -1.43 -10.78 9.19
C TYR A 120 -2.07 -9.95 8.07
N GLY A 121 -2.19 -8.64 8.29
CA GLY A 121 -2.65 -7.63 7.33
C GLY A 121 -1.80 -7.60 6.06
N VAL A 122 -0.48 -7.63 6.20
CA VAL A 122 0.44 -7.68 5.05
C VAL A 122 0.30 -9.00 4.29
N LEU A 123 0.16 -10.12 5.00
CA LEU A 123 -0.04 -11.42 4.35
C LEU A 123 -1.34 -11.47 3.53
N GLY A 124 -2.45 -10.98 4.10
CA GLY A 124 -3.72 -10.92 3.37
C GLY A 124 -3.67 -9.92 2.21
N ALA A 125 -3.10 -8.74 2.42
CA ALA A 125 -2.90 -7.73 1.37
C ALA A 125 -2.10 -8.29 0.18
N ILE A 126 -1.00 -9.02 0.42
CA ILE A 126 -0.21 -9.67 -0.62
C ILE A 126 -1.06 -10.64 -1.46
N VAL A 127 -1.84 -11.50 -0.80
CA VAL A 127 -2.70 -12.48 -1.50
C VAL A 127 -3.80 -11.79 -2.28
N MET A 128 -4.48 -10.82 -1.67
CA MET A 128 -5.56 -10.07 -2.31
C MET A 128 -5.05 -9.31 -3.53
N ARG A 129 -3.89 -8.64 -3.41
CA ARG A 129 -3.29 -7.89 -4.51
C ARG A 129 -2.74 -8.78 -5.59
N ALA A 130 -2.16 -9.94 -5.25
CA ALA A 130 -1.82 -10.95 -6.26
C ALA A 130 -3.05 -11.29 -7.11
N GLY A 131 -4.18 -11.60 -6.46
CA GLY A 131 -5.43 -11.91 -7.13
C GLY A 131 -5.94 -10.75 -8.00
N MET A 132 -5.97 -9.53 -7.48
CA MET A 132 -6.46 -8.36 -8.22
C MET A 132 -5.53 -7.93 -9.35
N ILE A 133 -4.21 -8.03 -9.19
CA ILE A 133 -3.24 -7.75 -10.26
C ILE A 133 -3.42 -8.75 -11.39
N LEU A 134 -3.52 -10.05 -11.09
CA LEU A 134 -3.77 -11.08 -12.10
C LEU A 134 -5.10 -10.85 -12.82
N ALA A 135 -6.16 -10.53 -12.07
CA ALA A 135 -7.46 -10.20 -12.64
C ALA A 135 -7.41 -8.93 -13.49
N GLY A 136 -6.70 -7.89 -13.03
CA GLY A 136 -6.53 -6.63 -13.74
C GLY A 136 -5.73 -6.79 -15.03
N VAL A 137 -4.65 -7.57 -15.00
CA VAL A 137 -3.84 -7.92 -16.17
C VAL A 137 -4.70 -8.63 -17.22
N TRP A 138 -5.45 -9.65 -16.78
CA TRP A 138 -6.38 -10.36 -17.66
C TRP A 138 -7.42 -9.40 -18.27
N LEU A 139 -8.03 -8.56 -17.43
CA LEU A 139 -9.04 -7.60 -17.85
C LEU A 139 -8.51 -6.58 -18.86
N VAL A 140 -7.33 -6.01 -18.63
CA VAL A 140 -6.68 -5.04 -19.53
C VAL A 140 -6.24 -5.71 -20.84
N SER A 141 -5.81 -6.97 -20.79
CA SER A 141 -5.40 -7.71 -21.98
C SER A 141 -6.56 -8.02 -22.94
N GLU A 142 -7.77 -8.23 -22.39
CA GLU A 142 -8.96 -8.53 -23.18
C GLU A 142 -9.72 -7.24 -23.57
N PHE A 143 -9.73 -6.24 -22.69
CA PHE A 143 -10.56 -5.04 -22.84
C PHE A 143 -9.73 -3.76 -22.72
N ALA A 144 -9.21 -3.27 -23.85
CA ALA A 144 -8.44 -2.02 -23.89
C ALA A 144 -9.22 -0.80 -23.34
N TRP A 145 -10.56 -0.79 -23.42
CA TRP A 145 -11.39 0.31 -22.93
C TRP A 145 -11.45 0.38 -21.39
N VAL A 146 -11.04 -0.66 -20.68
CA VAL A 146 -11.01 -0.69 -19.20
C VAL A 146 -10.06 0.36 -18.64
N LEU A 147 -8.99 0.70 -19.35
CA LEU A 147 -8.09 1.78 -18.93
C LEU A 147 -8.80 3.14 -18.82
N TYR A 148 -9.84 3.40 -19.62
CA TYR A 148 -10.64 4.62 -19.45
C TYR A 148 -11.51 4.56 -18.20
N VAL A 149 -12.10 3.41 -17.89
CA VAL A 149 -12.88 3.22 -16.65
C VAL A 149 -11.98 3.49 -15.45
N PHE A 150 -10.80 2.88 -15.46
CA PHE A 150 -9.75 3.10 -14.49
C PHE A 150 -9.37 4.59 -14.38
N GLY A 151 -9.17 5.27 -15.52
CA GLY A 151 -8.91 6.71 -15.55
C GLY A 151 -10.02 7.55 -14.91
N VAL A 152 -11.29 7.28 -15.26
CA VAL A 152 -12.46 7.97 -14.67
C VAL A 152 -12.54 7.72 -13.17
N VAL A 153 -12.37 6.46 -12.74
CA VAL A 153 -12.40 6.09 -11.32
C VAL A 153 -11.34 6.89 -10.55
N LEU A 154 -10.09 6.94 -11.03
CA LEU A 154 -9.01 7.68 -10.36
C LEU A 154 -9.25 9.18 -10.27
N VAL A 155 -9.81 9.79 -11.33
CA VAL A 155 -10.15 11.23 -11.29
C VAL A 155 -11.25 11.47 -10.27
N ILE A 156 -12.29 10.64 -10.24
CA ILE A 156 -13.40 10.76 -9.29
C ILE A 156 -12.89 10.57 -7.85
N THR A 157 -12.06 9.56 -7.60
CA THR A 157 -11.55 9.27 -6.25
C THR A 157 -10.60 10.38 -5.78
N GLY A 158 -9.71 10.86 -6.64
CA GLY A 158 -8.87 12.02 -6.34
C GLY A 158 -9.68 13.30 -6.05
N ILE A 159 -10.70 13.62 -6.85
CA ILE A 159 -11.58 14.78 -6.56
C ILE A 159 -12.32 14.59 -5.24
N LYS A 160 -12.86 13.39 -4.98
CA LYS A 160 -13.54 13.08 -3.72
C LYS A 160 -12.59 13.25 -2.54
N MET A 161 -11.35 12.80 -2.65
CA MET A 161 -10.34 12.99 -1.60
C MET A 161 -10.09 14.47 -1.30
N LEU A 162 -10.05 15.35 -2.31
CA LEU A 162 -9.94 16.80 -2.09
C LEU A 162 -11.16 17.38 -1.38
N VAL A 163 -12.37 17.01 -1.84
CA VAL A 163 -13.63 17.55 -1.29
C VAL A 163 -13.88 17.08 0.15
N PHE A 164 -13.44 15.87 0.49
CA PHE A 164 -13.67 15.26 1.79
C PHE A 164 -12.42 15.21 2.68
N ALA A 165 -11.33 15.90 2.32
CA ALA A 165 -10.04 15.84 3.01
C ALA A 165 -10.11 16.10 4.52
N GLU A 166 -11.03 16.99 4.95
CA GLU A 166 -11.20 17.41 6.34
C GLU A 166 -12.29 16.63 7.10
N LYS A 167 -13.10 15.81 6.42
CA LYS A 167 -14.15 15.04 7.09
C LYS A 167 -13.56 13.76 7.69
N GLN A 168 -13.75 13.57 8.99
CA GLN A 168 -13.41 12.30 9.63
C GLN A 168 -14.45 11.24 9.27
N PRO A 169 -14.06 10.09 8.70
CA PRO A 169 -14.93 8.94 8.50
C PRO A 169 -15.49 8.45 9.85
N ASP A 170 -16.81 8.31 9.93
CA ASP A 170 -17.46 7.71 11.09
C ASP A 170 -17.43 6.18 10.97
N LEU A 171 -16.53 5.55 11.72
CA LEU A 171 -16.36 4.09 11.75
C LEU A 171 -17.56 3.37 12.38
N GLU A 172 -18.34 3.99 13.27
CA GLU A 172 -19.51 3.35 13.88
C GLU A 172 -20.61 3.07 12.85
N ARG A 173 -20.73 3.98 11.88
CA ARG A 173 -21.70 3.85 10.78
C ARG A 173 -21.22 2.93 9.66
N ASN A 174 -20.00 2.41 9.74
CA ASN A 174 -19.44 1.57 8.68
C ASN A 174 -20.34 0.33 8.42
N PRO A 175 -20.79 0.11 7.18
CA PRO A 175 -21.68 -1.01 6.85
C PRO A 175 -21.02 -2.37 7.09
N LEU A 176 -19.72 -2.50 6.84
CA LEU A 176 -18.96 -3.74 7.09
C LEU A 176 -18.92 -4.06 8.58
N LEU A 177 -18.62 -3.07 9.43
CA LEU A 177 -18.62 -3.27 10.87
C LEU A 177 -20.00 -3.70 11.40
N ARG A 178 -21.08 -3.05 10.92
CA ARG A 178 -22.45 -3.44 11.28
C ARG A 178 -22.80 -4.84 10.79
N TRP A 179 -22.35 -5.21 9.60
CA TRP A 179 -22.54 -6.56 9.06
C TRP A 179 -21.81 -7.61 9.91
N LEU A 180 -20.54 -7.38 10.25
CA LEU A 180 -19.75 -8.27 11.11
C LEU A 180 -20.39 -8.42 12.50
N ARG A 181 -20.82 -7.30 13.12
CA ARG A 181 -21.49 -7.33 14.44
C ARG A 181 -22.81 -8.08 14.45
N ARG A 182 -23.51 -8.17 13.33
CA ARG A 182 -24.76 -8.92 13.20
C ARG A 182 -24.53 -10.40 12.91
N HIS A 183 -23.52 -10.75 12.11
CA HIS A 183 -23.29 -12.11 11.63
C HIS A 183 -22.31 -12.92 12.49
N MET A 184 -21.55 -12.26 13.38
CA MET A 184 -20.55 -12.91 14.20
C MET A 184 -20.78 -12.69 15.69
N ARG A 185 -20.44 -13.72 16.49
CA ARG A 185 -20.38 -13.62 17.94
C ARG A 185 -19.06 -12.98 18.33
N ILE A 186 -19.13 -11.80 18.94
CA ILE A 186 -17.95 -10.97 19.23
C ILE A 186 -17.81 -10.79 20.73
N THR A 187 -16.60 -11.00 21.25
CA THR A 187 -16.31 -10.73 22.67
C THR A 187 -16.22 -9.23 22.93
N THR A 188 -16.58 -8.80 24.14
CA THR A 188 -16.48 -7.39 24.55
C THR A 188 -15.05 -6.96 24.85
N ALA A 189 -14.19 -7.89 25.27
CA ALA A 189 -12.80 -7.63 25.63
C ALA A 189 -11.80 -8.29 24.67
N PHE A 190 -10.58 -7.74 24.66
CA PHE A 190 -9.41 -8.37 24.04
C PHE A 190 -8.99 -9.61 24.84
N HIS A 191 -8.65 -10.69 24.14
CA HIS A 191 -8.12 -11.92 24.74
C HIS A 191 -6.67 -12.14 24.30
N ASN A 192 -5.78 -11.27 24.80
CA ASN A 192 -4.37 -11.19 24.40
C ASN A 192 -4.24 -11.06 22.87
N ASP A 193 -3.52 -12.00 22.26
CA ASP A 193 -3.11 -12.03 20.87
C ASP A 193 -4.00 -12.93 20.00
N LYS A 194 -5.07 -13.50 20.57
CA LYS A 194 -5.95 -14.45 19.89
C LYS A 194 -7.03 -13.75 19.07
N PHE A 195 -7.19 -14.17 17.82
CA PHE A 195 -8.29 -13.75 16.95
C PHE A 195 -9.62 -14.44 17.27
N PHE A 196 -9.56 -15.67 17.77
CA PHE A 196 -10.72 -16.45 18.16
C PHE A 196 -10.51 -17.06 19.53
N VAL A 197 -11.57 -17.09 20.33
CA VAL A 197 -11.61 -17.76 21.62
C VAL A 197 -12.81 -18.69 21.68
N ARG A 198 -12.72 -19.72 22.52
CA ARG A 198 -13.82 -20.64 22.75
C ARG A 198 -14.40 -20.36 24.13
N ILE A 199 -15.66 -19.93 24.16
CA ILE A 199 -16.41 -19.62 25.38
C ILE A 199 -17.69 -20.46 25.30
N ASP A 200 -17.93 -21.27 26.32
CA ASP A 200 -19.07 -22.20 26.42
C ASP A 200 -19.20 -23.13 25.20
N GLY A 201 -18.09 -23.73 24.78
CA GLY A 201 -18.03 -24.66 23.64
C GLY A 201 -18.15 -24.01 22.26
N MET A 202 -18.55 -22.75 22.19
CA MET A 202 -18.77 -22.00 20.95
C MET A 202 -17.56 -21.12 20.60
N ARG A 203 -17.27 -20.95 19.30
CA ARG A 203 -16.21 -20.03 18.83
C ARG A 203 -16.73 -18.59 18.80
N TRP A 204 -15.98 -17.70 19.44
CA TRP A 204 -16.19 -16.26 19.46
C TRP A 204 -15.02 -15.56 18.78
N ALA A 205 -15.32 -14.56 17.97
CA ALA A 205 -14.31 -13.68 17.41
C ALA A 205 -13.97 -12.58 18.41
N THR A 206 -12.70 -12.25 18.51
CA THR A 206 -12.24 -11.14 19.34
C THR A 206 -12.26 -9.83 18.54
N PRO A 207 -12.22 -8.66 19.21
CA PRO A 207 -12.08 -7.39 18.51
C PRO A 207 -10.85 -7.32 17.58
N MET A 208 -9.77 -8.07 17.88
CA MET A 208 -8.60 -8.19 17.00
C MET A 208 -8.93 -8.74 15.62
N PHE A 209 -9.85 -9.69 15.54
CA PHE A 209 -10.24 -10.27 14.25
C PHE A 209 -11.08 -9.29 13.43
N LEU A 210 -11.93 -8.50 14.08
CA LEU A 210 -12.67 -7.42 13.44
C LEU A 210 -11.72 -6.35 12.88
N VAL A 211 -10.71 -5.96 13.67
CA VAL A 211 -9.69 -5.00 13.24
C VAL A 211 -8.93 -5.54 12.03
N LEU A 212 -8.54 -6.82 12.03
CA LEU A 212 -7.90 -7.46 10.87
C LEU A 212 -8.78 -7.39 9.63
N ILE A 213 -10.05 -7.79 9.72
CA ILE A 213 -10.98 -7.71 8.58
C ILE A 213 -11.15 -6.26 8.08
N MET A 214 -11.28 -5.30 9.00
CA MET A 214 -11.42 -3.90 8.66
C MET A 214 -10.20 -3.36 7.93
N ILE A 215 -9.00 -3.78 8.31
CA ILE A 215 -7.74 -3.41 7.65
C ILE A 215 -7.67 -4.05 6.25
N GLU A 216 -7.93 -5.35 6.13
CA GLU A 216 -7.94 -6.07 4.84
C GLU A 216 -8.97 -5.49 3.87
N ALA A 217 -10.18 -5.19 4.36
CA ALA A 217 -11.22 -4.60 3.55
C ALA A 217 -10.87 -3.16 3.13
N SER A 218 -10.18 -2.41 3.98
CA SER A 218 -9.70 -1.08 3.62
C SER A 218 -8.62 -1.19 2.54
N ASP A 219 -7.64 -2.09 2.67
CA ASP A 219 -6.62 -2.31 1.63
C ASP A 219 -7.24 -2.74 0.29
N LEU A 220 -8.27 -3.59 0.32
CA LEU A 220 -9.04 -3.94 -0.88
C LEU A 220 -9.71 -2.72 -1.52
N VAL A 221 -10.28 -1.82 -0.73
CA VAL A 221 -10.84 -0.56 -1.25
C VAL A 221 -9.75 0.32 -1.84
N PHE A 222 -8.58 0.43 -1.20
CA PHE A 222 -7.44 1.19 -1.72
C PHE A 222 -6.79 0.57 -2.95
N ALA A 223 -6.91 -0.74 -3.13
CA ALA A 223 -6.48 -1.43 -4.33
C ALA A 223 -7.26 -0.96 -5.58
N VAL A 224 -8.49 -0.48 -5.40
CA VAL A 224 -9.29 0.13 -6.48
C VAL A 224 -8.63 1.38 -7.04
N ASP A 225 -7.85 2.12 -6.25
CA ASP A 225 -7.10 3.29 -6.71
C ASP A 225 -5.68 2.91 -7.16
N SER A 226 -4.99 2.07 -6.39
CA SER A 226 -3.59 1.76 -6.66
C SER A 226 -3.36 0.84 -7.87
N ILE A 227 -4.25 -0.11 -8.14
CA ILE A 227 -4.10 -1.03 -9.27
C ILE A 227 -4.30 -0.33 -10.63
N PRO A 228 -5.37 0.47 -10.83
CA PRO A 228 -5.46 1.33 -12.00
C PRO A 228 -4.25 2.24 -12.20
N ALA A 229 -3.74 2.83 -11.12
CA ALA A 229 -2.63 3.76 -11.19
C ALA A 229 -1.33 3.11 -11.68
N ILE A 230 -1.02 1.88 -11.25
CA ILE A 230 0.14 1.15 -11.75
C ILE A 230 -0.02 0.74 -13.22
N PHE A 231 -1.23 0.38 -13.66
CA PHE A 231 -1.50 0.09 -15.08
C PHE A 231 -1.33 1.31 -16.00
N ALA A 232 -1.40 2.53 -15.46
CA ALA A 232 -1.08 3.76 -16.19
C ALA A 232 0.43 3.96 -16.43
N VAL A 233 1.27 3.19 -15.73
CA VAL A 233 2.73 3.21 -15.85
C VAL A 233 3.20 2.02 -16.68
N THR A 234 2.72 0.83 -16.37
CA THR A 234 3.14 -0.40 -17.04
C THR A 234 2.04 -1.45 -17.01
N THR A 235 1.94 -2.22 -18.09
CA THR A 235 1.08 -3.40 -18.19
C THR A 235 1.86 -4.69 -17.96
N ASP A 236 3.16 -4.60 -17.65
CA ASP A 236 4.01 -5.75 -17.41
C ASP A 236 3.69 -6.39 -16.05
N PRO A 237 3.11 -7.60 -16.02
CA PRO A 237 2.62 -8.22 -14.78
C PRO A 237 3.74 -8.43 -13.76
N PHE A 238 4.97 -8.69 -14.21
CA PHE A 238 6.10 -8.88 -13.31
C PHE A 238 6.50 -7.58 -12.62
N ILE A 239 6.51 -6.46 -13.36
CA ILE A 239 6.83 -5.16 -12.76
C ILE A 239 5.72 -4.73 -11.82
N VAL A 240 4.45 -4.81 -12.27
CA VAL A 240 3.27 -4.49 -11.45
C VAL A 240 3.31 -5.25 -10.13
N PHE A 241 3.56 -6.56 -10.20
CA PHE A 241 3.60 -7.42 -9.02
C PHE A 241 4.79 -7.12 -8.12
N THR A 242 6.01 -7.11 -8.66
CA THR A 242 7.22 -6.93 -7.85
C THR A 242 7.25 -5.56 -7.17
N SER A 243 6.93 -4.47 -7.89
CA SER A 243 6.93 -3.12 -7.31
C SER A 243 5.91 -2.99 -6.18
N ASN A 244 4.74 -3.60 -6.33
CA ASN A 244 3.67 -3.56 -5.35
C ASN A 244 4.03 -4.35 -4.08
N ILE A 245 4.59 -5.56 -4.23
CA ILE A 245 5.03 -6.38 -3.10
C ILE A 245 6.16 -5.69 -2.33
N PHE A 246 7.15 -5.08 -3.01
CA PHE A 246 8.20 -4.32 -2.33
C PHE A 246 7.65 -3.14 -1.52
N ALA A 247 6.64 -2.43 -2.02
CA ALA A 247 6.01 -1.33 -1.28
C ALA A 247 5.28 -1.86 -0.02
N ILE A 248 4.53 -2.95 -0.14
CA ILE A 248 3.72 -3.50 0.95
C ILE A 248 4.57 -4.15 2.05
N MET A 249 5.68 -4.80 1.72
CA MET A 249 6.57 -5.37 2.73
C MET A 249 7.13 -4.29 3.68
N GLY A 250 7.28 -3.05 3.22
CA GLY A 250 7.70 -1.92 4.04
C GLY A 250 6.59 -1.32 4.94
N LEU A 251 5.33 -1.72 4.75
CA LEU A 251 4.15 -1.07 5.35
C LEU A 251 4.18 -1.05 6.87
N ARG A 252 4.64 -2.14 7.51
CA ARG A 252 4.72 -2.23 8.97
C ARG A 252 5.70 -1.19 9.55
N ALA A 253 6.87 -1.05 8.93
CA ALA A 253 7.88 -0.09 9.34
C ALA A 253 7.39 1.34 9.13
N LEU A 254 6.76 1.60 7.99
CA LEU A 254 6.11 2.87 7.71
C LEU A 254 5.05 3.17 8.78
N TYR A 255 4.23 2.20 9.19
CA TYR A 255 3.16 2.41 10.17
C TYR A 255 3.71 2.93 11.48
N PHE A 256 4.72 2.29 12.04
CA PHE A 256 5.31 2.77 13.28
C PHE A 256 6.05 4.11 13.12
N LEU A 257 6.58 4.41 11.93
CA LEU A 257 7.15 5.72 11.64
C LEU A 257 6.07 6.81 11.56
N LEU A 258 4.92 6.52 10.94
CA LEU A 258 3.89 7.50 10.62
C LEU A 258 2.79 7.61 11.67
N ALA A 259 2.52 6.59 12.47
CA ALA A 259 1.52 6.66 13.53
C ALA A 259 1.84 7.80 14.53
N ASP A 260 3.12 7.92 14.91
CA ASP A 260 3.62 8.99 15.78
C ASP A 260 3.76 10.35 15.05
N MET A 261 3.87 10.34 13.72
CA MET A 261 4.00 11.54 12.88
C MET A 261 2.69 11.95 12.19
N SER A 262 1.58 11.25 12.46
CA SER A 262 0.32 11.38 11.72
C SER A 262 -0.24 12.80 11.75
N LEU A 263 -0.03 13.51 12.85
CA LEU A 263 -0.40 14.93 13.00
C LEU A 263 0.48 15.90 12.18
N ARG A 264 1.68 15.48 11.77
CA ARG A 264 2.64 16.31 11.02
C ARG A 264 2.45 16.21 9.51
N PHE A 265 1.77 15.18 9.00
CA PHE A 265 1.57 14.92 7.56
C PHE A 265 0.17 15.27 7.04
N HIS A 266 -0.47 16.28 7.62
CA HIS A 266 -1.83 16.72 7.26
C HIS A 266 -2.01 17.10 5.77
N LEU A 267 -0.96 17.59 5.08
CA LEU A 267 -1.06 17.98 3.67
C LEU A 267 -0.90 16.80 2.68
N LEU A 268 -0.53 15.61 3.17
CA LEU A 268 -0.23 14.48 2.30
C LEU A 268 -1.47 13.98 1.53
N LYS A 269 -2.65 14.05 2.15
CA LYS A 269 -3.93 13.68 1.52
C LYS A 269 -4.21 14.48 0.25
N TYR A 270 -3.85 15.77 0.25
CA TYR A 270 -3.98 16.64 -0.92
C TYR A 270 -2.98 16.27 -2.02
N GLY A 271 -1.73 15.95 -1.64
CA GLY A 271 -0.72 15.48 -2.57
C GLY A 271 -1.15 14.21 -3.29
N LEU A 272 -1.65 13.24 -2.54
CA LEU A 272 -2.12 11.97 -3.09
C LEU A 272 -3.32 12.16 -4.01
N ALA A 273 -4.27 13.01 -3.63
CA ALA A 273 -5.42 13.32 -4.46
C ALA A 273 -5.01 13.96 -5.80
N LEU A 274 -4.03 14.87 -5.79
CA LEU A 274 -3.46 15.46 -7.01
C LEU A 274 -2.76 14.40 -7.87
N VAL A 275 -2.03 13.46 -7.27
CA VAL A 275 -1.42 12.33 -7.97
C VAL A 275 -2.48 11.47 -8.66
N LEU A 276 -3.58 11.13 -7.98
CA LEU A 276 -4.67 10.35 -8.56
C LEU A 276 -5.37 11.06 -9.72
N ILE A 277 -5.68 12.35 -9.56
CA ILE A 277 -6.26 13.17 -10.64
C ILE A 277 -5.32 13.22 -11.85
N PHE A 278 -4.03 13.42 -11.61
CA PHE A 278 -3.03 13.46 -12.68
C PHE A 278 -2.91 12.11 -13.40
N ILE A 279 -2.77 11.01 -12.67
CA ILE A 279 -2.64 9.67 -13.26
C ILE A 279 -3.92 9.29 -14.01
N GLY A 280 -5.10 9.51 -13.41
CA GLY A 280 -6.38 9.27 -14.06
C GLY A 280 -6.57 10.12 -15.31
N GLY A 281 -6.21 11.40 -15.25
CA GLY A 281 -6.21 12.30 -16.40
C GLY A 281 -5.29 11.83 -17.52
N LYS A 282 -4.08 11.36 -17.17
CA LYS A 282 -3.14 10.74 -18.13
C LYS A 282 -3.74 9.50 -18.80
N MET A 283 -4.38 8.61 -18.04
CA MET A 283 -5.03 7.42 -18.59
C MET A 283 -6.14 7.79 -19.59
N LEU A 284 -6.95 8.80 -19.26
CA LEU A 284 -8.00 9.29 -20.16
C LEU A 284 -7.42 9.96 -21.40
N ALA A 285 -6.31 10.67 -21.27
CA ALA A 285 -5.63 11.36 -22.37
C ALA A 285 -4.78 10.43 -23.26
N ALA A 286 -4.62 9.15 -22.90
CA ALA A 286 -3.75 8.20 -23.58
C ALA A 286 -3.88 8.15 -25.12
N PRO A 287 -5.09 8.26 -25.72
CA PRO A 287 -5.23 8.25 -27.19
C PRO A 287 -4.59 9.44 -27.89
N TRP A 288 -4.54 10.59 -27.21
CA TRP A 288 -4.09 11.85 -27.79
C TRP A 288 -2.67 12.21 -27.36
N PHE A 289 -2.21 11.73 -26.20
CA PHE A 289 -0.94 12.11 -25.63
C PHE A 289 -0.25 10.94 -24.92
N HIS A 290 0.85 10.45 -25.50
CA HIS A 290 1.71 9.45 -24.89
C HIS A 290 2.78 10.15 -24.06
N MET A 291 2.53 10.28 -22.76
CA MET A 291 3.48 10.92 -21.85
C MET A 291 4.58 9.94 -21.41
N PRO A 292 5.88 10.27 -21.62
CA PRO A 292 6.97 9.45 -21.14
C PRO A 292 6.91 9.25 -19.62
N VAL A 293 7.26 8.04 -19.16
CA VAL A 293 7.23 7.66 -17.73
C VAL A 293 8.09 8.60 -16.88
N GLN A 294 9.20 9.10 -17.42
CA GLN A 294 10.10 10.05 -16.74
C GLN A 294 9.37 11.31 -16.26
N TRP A 295 8.46 11.86 -17.07
CA TRP A 295 7.68 13.03 -16.69
C TRP A 295 6.60 12.68 -15.67
N SER A 296 5.98 11.52 -15.79
CA SER A 296 5.03 11.03 -14.77
C SER A 296 5.73 10.88 -13.41
N LEU A 297 6.91 10.25 -13.40
CA LEU A 297 7.75 10.09 -12.22
C LEU A 297 8.14 11.44 -11.61
N ALA A 298 8.57 12.39 -12.44
CA ALA A 298 8.96 13.73 -11.98
C ALA A 298 7.78 14.47 -11.34
N ILE A 299 6.59 14.44 -11.95
CA ILE A 299 5.39 15.10 -11.42
C ILE A 299 4.96 14.44 -10.11
N VAL A 300 4.81 13.11 -10.11
CA VAL A 300 4.39 12.35 -8.92
C VAL A 300 5.38 12.59 -7.78
N GLY A 301 6.68 12.40 -8.03
CA GLY A 301 7.73 12.63 -7.05
C GLY A 301 7.76 14.07 -6.52
N THR A 302 7.56 15.06 -7.39
CA THR A 302 7.51 16.48 -6.99
C THR A 302 6.30 16.78 -6.12
N VAL A 303 5.11 16.31 -6.49
CA VAL A 303 3.88 16.53 -5.71
C VAL A 303 4.02 15.90 -4.32
N ILE A 304 4.47 14.65 -4.24
CA ILE A 304 4.66 13.96 -2.95
C ILE A 304 5.71 14.68 -2.11
N LEU A 305 6.87 15.02 -2.70
CA LEU A 305 7.95 15.71 -1.99
C LEU A 305 7.49 17.07 -1.46
N LEU A 306 6.79 17.87 -2.28
CA LEU A 306 6.25 19.16 -1.86
C LEU A 306 5.21 18.99 -0.76
N SER A 307 4.30 18.03 -0.87
CA SER A 307 3.32 17.74 0.18
C SER A 307 3.99 17.37 1.51
N VAL A 308 5.03 16.53 1.47
CA VAL A 308 5.83 16.18 2.65
C VAL A 308 6.53 17.41 3.24
N LEU A 309 7.28 18.16 2.42
CA LEU A 309 8.05 19.32 2.88
C LEU A 309 7.15 20.44 3.42
N LEU A 310 6.06 20.75 2.74
CA LEU A 310 5.07 21.73 3.21
C LEU A 310 4.42 21.26 4.49
N SER A 311 4.08 19.96 4.60
CA SER A 311 3.47 19.45 5.82
C SER A 311 4.42 19.54 7.02
N LEU A 312 5.72 19.29 6.82
CA LEU A 312 6.74 19.46 7.86
C LEU A 312 6.94 20.93 8.24
N LYS A 313 6.93 21.84 7.26
CA LYS A 313 7.12 23.29 7.47
C LYS A 313 5.93 23.95 8.17
N PHE A 314 4.71 23.56 7.78
CA PHE A 314 3.45 24.12 8.28
C PHE A 314 2.80 23.26 9.37
N SER A 315 3.46 22.20 9.83
CA SER A 315 2.97 21.37 10.95
C SER A 315 2.61 22.28 12.12
N PRO A 316 1.34 22.30 12.57
CA PRO A 316 0.88 23.28 13.54
C PRO A 316 1.74 23.26 14.80
N ARG A 317 2.23 24.43 15.20
CA ARG A 317 3.00 24.72 16.43
C ARG A 317 2.30 24.35 17.75
N ARG A 318 1.18 23.60 17.74
CA ARG A 318 0.44 23.18 18.95
C ARG A 318 1.16 22.15 19.82
N LEU A 319 2.37 21.75 19.47
CA LEU A 319 3.19 20.77 20.22
C LEU A 319 4.17 21.40 21.22
N ARG A 320 4.28 22.73 21.33
CA ARG A 320 5.16 23.36 22.33
C ARG A 320 4.53 23.59 23.71
N GLU A 321 3.21 23.45 23.86
CA GLU A 321 2.51 23.75 25.14
C GLU A 321 2.06 22.50 25.91
N ARG A 322 2.23 21.28 25.38
CA ARG A 322 1.90 20.03 26.09
C ARG A 322 3.09 19.30 26.71
N VAL A 323 4.30 19.85 26.58
CA VAL A 323 5.55 19.27 27.11
C VAL A 323 6.32 20.29 27.97
N SER A 324 5.67 21.39 28.38
CA SER A 324 6.20 22.31 29.39
C SER A 324 5.49 22.11 30.71
#